data_AF-A0A7V5FWD0-F1
#
_entry.id   AF-A0A7V5FWD0-F1
#
_cell.length_a   1.000
_cell.length_b   1.000
_cell.length_c   1.000
_cell.angle_alpha   90.00
_cell.angle_beta   90.00
_cell.angle_gamma   90.00
#
_symmetry.space_group_name_H-M   'P 1'
#
loop_
_entity.id
_entity.type
_entity.pdbx_description
1 polymer ?
#
loop_
_entity_poly.entity_id
_entity_poly.type
_entity_poly.pdbx_seq_one_letter_code
_entity_poly.pdbx_strand_id
1 'polypeptide(L)'
;MVERIPMSIQGNQKLRLELEQLERVDRHAVVKAIEVAREHGDLKENAEYHAAKERQGMIEGRIMELKDKLGRAEVIDCSEVSTERAVFGTVVTLMDMDTDEEITYQLLGPEEADVKKG
;
A
#
# COMPACT_ATOMS: atom_id res chain seq x y z
N MET A 1 -18.36 -11.44 -12.39
CA MET A 1 -16.98 -11.90 -12.11
C MET A 1 -16.36 -10.89 -11.16
N VAL A 2 -15.63 -11.34 -10.14
CA VAL A 2 -14.83 -10.41 -9.32
C VAL A 2 -13.62 -9.99 -10.16
N GLU A 3 -13.46 -8.69 -10.36
CA GLU A 3 -12.32 -8.14 -11.10
C GLU A 3 -11.04 -8.36 -10.28
N ARG A 4 -10.12 -9.16 -10.84
CA ARG A 4 -8.81 -9.46 -10.25
C ARG A 4 -7.86 -8.29 -10.48
N ILE A 5 -7.01 -8.03 -9.50
CA ILE A 5 -6.00 -6.96 -9.57
C ILE A 5 -4.63 -7.63 -9.74
N PRO A 6 -3.99 -7.53 -10.92
CA PRO A 6 -2.63 -8.04 -11.09
C PRO A 6 -1.68 -7.29 -10.17
N MET A 7 -0.84 -8.05 -9.47
CA MET A 7 0.07 -7.52 -8.46
C MET A 7 1.38 -8.31 -8.48
N SER A 8 2.52 -7.66 -8.36
CA SER A 8 3.79 -8.41 -8.26
C SER A 8 3.88 -9.15 -6.93
N ILE A 9 4.73 -10.18 -6.87
CA ILE A 9 5.09 -10.85 -5.61
C ILE A 9 5.59 -9.84 -4.57
N GLN A 10 6.42 -8.89 -4.99
CA GLN A 10 7.01 -7.88 -4.11
C GLN A 10 5.94 -6.91 -3.57
N GLY A 11 5.04 -6.44 -4.43
CA GLY A 11 3.93 -5.59 -4.03
C GLY A 11 2.99 -6.29 -3.06
N ASN A 12 2.65 -7.55 -3.34
CA ASN A 12 1.80 -8.34 -2.44
C ASN A 12 2.42 -8.50 -1.06
N GLN A 13 3.71 -8.80 -0.99
CA GLN A 13 4.44 -8.90 0.28
C GLN A 13 4.46 -7.56 1.02
N LYS A 14 4.71 -6.45 0.32
CA LYS A 14 4.71 -5.11 0.92
C LYS A 14 3.35 -4.75 1.53
N LEU A 15 2.25 -4.98 0.80
CA LEU A 15 0.90 -4.72 1.30
C LEU A 15 0.52 -5.65 2.47
N ARG A 16 1.00 -6.91 2.47
CA ARG A 16 0.82 -7.82 3.61
C ARG A 16 1.55 -7.35 4.86
N LEU A 17 2.80 -6.88 4.71
CA LEU A 17 3.58 -6.34 5.81
C LEU A 17 2.94 -5.06 6.37
N GLU A 18 2.45 -4.17 5.49
CA GLU A 18 1.70 -2.98 5.91
C GLU A 18 0.43 -3.37 6.69
N LEU A 19 -0.35 -4.33 6.17
CA LEU A 19 -1.54 -4.83 6.85
C LEU A 19 -1.21 -5.41 8.22
N GLU A 20 -0.14 -6.22 8.32
CA GLU A 20 0.29 -6.82 9.57
C GLU A 20 0.67 -5.75 10.61
N GLN A 21 1.44 -4.75 10.20
CA GLN A 21 1.83 -3.63 11.05
C GLN A 21 0.60 -2.88 11.58
N LEU A 22 -0.34 -2.56 10.69
CA LEU A 22 -1.57 -1.86 11.06
C LEU A 22 -2.41 -2.66 12.06
N GLU A 23 -2.57 -3.97 11.84
CA GLU A 23 -3.40 -4.82 12.70
C GLU A 23 -2.74 -5.14 14.04
N ARG A 24 -1.44 -5.42 14.07
CA ARG A 24 -0.74 -5.91 15.26
C ARG A 24 -0.17 -4.80 16.11
N VAL A 25 0.22 -3.68 15.51
CA VAL A 25 0.89 -2.58 16.23
C VAL A 25 -0.02 -1.36 16.30
N ASP A 26 -0.40 -0.79 15.16
CA ASP A 26 -0.99 0.56 15.13
C ASP A 26 -2.42 0.57 15.69
N ARG A 27 -3.23 -0.45 15.37
CA ARG A 27 -4.57 -0.65 15.93
C ARG A 27 -4.54 -0.76 17.46
N HIS A 28 -3.57 -1.47 18.03
CA HIS A 28 -3.44 -1.60 19.48
C HIS A 28 -2.94 -0.29 20.11
N ALA A 29 -2.00 0.39 19.46
CA ALA A 29 -1.46 1.66 19.92
C ALA A 29 -2.54 2.75 19.97
N VAL A 30 -3.39 2.84 18.94
CA VAL A 30 -4.46 3.86 18.90
C VAL A 30 -5.55 3.59 19.94
N VAL A 31 -5.90 2.32 20.21
CA VAL A 31 -6.84 1.97 21.27
C VAL A 31 -6.31 2.42 22.63
N LYS A 32 -5.04 2.14 22.94
CA LYS A 32 -4.41 2.62 24.18
C LYS A 32 -4.39 4.14 24.27
N ALA A 33 -4.10 4.84 23.17
CA ALA A 33 -4.13 6.30 23.15
C ALA A 33 -5.53 6.86 23.46
N ILE A 34 -6.58 6.22 22.93
CA ILE A 34 -7.98 6.59 23.24
C ILE A 34 -8.30 6.33 24.72
N GLU A 35 -7.85 5.22 25.28
CA GLU A 35 -8.04 4.89 26.70
C GLU A 35 -7.38 5.93 27.61
N VAL A 36 -6.12 6.26 27.36
CA VAL A 36 -5.38 7.29 28.11
C VAL A 36 -6.09 8.64 28.00
N ALA A 37 -6.47 9.06 26.78
CA ALA A 37 -7.18 10.32 26.59
C ALA A 37 -8.54 10.38 27.31
N ARG A 38 -9.19 9.23 27.54
CA ARG A 38 -10.45 9.15 28.32
C ARG A 38 -10.26 9.35 29.81
N GLU A 39 -9.11 8.98 30.37
CA GLU A 39 -8.82 9.17 31.80
C GLU A 39 -8.70 10.64 32.20
N HIS A 40 -8.43 11.52 31.23
CA HIS A 40 -8.35 12.98 31.45
C HIS A 40 -9.72 13.67 31.62
N GLY A 41 -10.84 12.93 31.52
CA GLY A 41 -12.16 13.34 32.00
C GLY A 41 -12.96 14.27 31.07
N ASP A 42 -12.37 15.36 30.56
CA ASP A 42 -13.07 16.28 29.65
C ASP A 42 -12.90 15.86 28.18
N LEU A 43 -13.76 14.94 27.73
CA LEU A 43 -13.73 14.44 26.36
C LEU A 43 -14.22 15.43 25.30
N LYS A 44 -14.93 16.49 25.71
CA LYS A 44 -15.55 17.40 24.75
C LYS A 44 -14.50 18.35 24.17
N GLU A 45 -13.56 18.80 25.00
CA GLU A 45 -12.45 19.68 24.61
C GLU A 45 -11.11 18.95 24.43
N ASN A 46 -11.01 17.67 24.78
CA ASN A 46 -9.76 16.92 24.63
C ASN A 46 -9.40 16.68 23.15
N ALA A 47 -8.46 17.50 22.65
CA ALA A 47 -7.92 17.40 21.29
C ALA A 47 -7.21 16.06 21.03
N GLU A 48 -6.54 15.48 22.02
CA GLU A 48 -5.86 14.19 21.90
C GLU A 48 -6.85 13.05 21.69
N TYR A 49 -8.01 13.10 22.36
CA TYR A 49 -9.08 12.13 22.18
C TYR A 49 -9.64 12.19 20.75
N HIS A 50 -9.94 13.39 20.24
CA HIS A 50 -10.44 13.56 18.88
C HIS A 50 -9.42 13.10 17.83
N ALA A 51 -8.16 13.49 17.99
CA ALA A 51 -7.07 13.07 17.11
C ALA A 51 -6.86 11.55 17.12
N ALA A 52 -6.94 10.91 18.29
CA ALA A 52 -6.83 9.46 18.41
C ALA A 52 -8.02 8.73 17.76
N LYS A 53 -9.25 9.27 17.90
CA LYS A 53 -10.45 8.75 17.22
C LYS A 53 -10.37 8.89 15.70
N GLU A 54 -9.88 10.01 15.19
CA GLU A 54 -9.67 10.21 13.77
C GLU A 54 -8.63 9.23 13.21
N ARG A 55 -7.49 9.10 13.90
CA ARG A 55 -6.44 8.14 13.56
C ARG A 55 -6.96 6.71 13.55
N GLN A 56 -7.81 6.33 14.51
CA GLN A 56 -8.46 5.03 14.53
C GLN A 56 -9.29 4.80 13.26
N GLY A 57 -10.08 5.80 12.84
CA GLY A 57 -10.86 5.74 11.60
C GLY A 57 -9.98 5.54 10.36
N MET A 58 -8.86 6.27 10.27
CA MET A 58 -7.90 6.14 9.18
C MET A 58 -7.28 4.73 9.13
N ILE A 59 -6.85 4.20 10.28
CA ILE A 59 -6.27 2.85 10.38
C ILE A 59 -7.28 1.80 9.95
N GLU A 60 -8.52 1.85 10.44
CA GLU A 60 -9.56 0.87 10.06
C GLU A 60 -9.93 0.96 8.58
N GLY A 61 -10.03 2.19 8.04
CA GLY A 61 -10.25 2.42 6.61
C GLY A 61 -9.14 1.79 5.76
N ARG A 62 -7.88 2.01 6.14
CA ARG A 62 -6.72 1.45 5.43
C ARG A 62 -6.68 -0.07 5.51
N ILE A 63 -6.98 -0.65 6.67
CA ILE A 63 -7.04 -2.12 6.84
C ILE A 63 -8.12 -2.73 5.94
N MET A 64 -9.30 -2.11 5.87
CA MET A 64 -10.38 -2.59 4.99
C MET A 64 -9.97 -2.54 3.52
N GLU A 65 -9.38 -1.43 3.09
CA GLU A 65 -8.85 -1.25 1.74
C GLU A 65 -7.80 -2.31 1.38
N LEU A 66 -6.81 -2.52 2.26
CA LEU A 66 -5.76 -3.52 2.05
C LEU A 66 -6.32 -4.95 1.98
N LYS A 67 -7.32 -5.28 2.80
CA LYS A 67 -7.97 -6.60 2.76
C LYS A 67 -8.74 -6.84 1.47
N ASP A 68 -9.48 -5.85 0.97
CA ASP A 68 -10.15 -5.94 -0.33
C ASP A 68 -9.13 -6.18 -1.46
N LYS A 69 -8.10 -5.34 -1.50
CA LYS A 69 -7.03 -5.43 -2.50
C LYS A 69 -6.31 -6.77 -2.47
N LEU A 70 -5.86 -7.22 -1.30
CA LEU A 70 -5.19 -8.51 -1.14
C LEU A 70 -6.12 -9.71 -1.44
N GLY A 71 -7.42 -9.58 -1.16
CA GLY A 71 -8.42 -10.61 -1.50
C GLY A 71 -8.68 -10.73 -3.00
N ARG A 72 -8.52 -9.63 -3.74
CA ARG A 72 -8.68 -9.56 -5.20
C ARG A 72 -7.37 -9.72 -5.97
N ALA A 73 -6.24 -9.70 -5.27
CA ALA A 73 -4.92 -9.76 -5.89
C ALA A 73 -4.71 -11.07 -6.65
N GLU A 74 -4.22 -10.93 -7.88
CA GLU A 74 -3.65 -12.00 -8.68
C GLU A 74 -2.14 -11.79 -8.70
N VAL A 75 -1.42 -12.65 -7.98
CA VAL A 75 0.02 -12.50 -7.78
C VAL A 75 0.77 -13.03 -8.99
N ILE A 76 1.55 -12.16 -9.64
CA ILE A 76 2.32 -12.46 -10.83
C ILE A 76 3.81 -12.44 -10.48
N ASP A 77 4.52 -13.50 -10.88
CA ASP A 77 5.98 -13.52 -10.84
C ASP A 77 6.52 -12.75 -12.04
N CYS A 78 7.10 -11.58 -11.78
CA CYS A 78 7.67 -10.73 -12.82
C CYS A 78 8.95 -11.30 -13.46
N SER A 79 9.58 -12.31 -12.85
CA SER A 79 10.81 -12.91 -13.38
C SER A 79 10.58 -13.88 -14.54
N GLU A 80 9.35 -14.38 -14.70
CA GLU A 80 8.99 -15.36 -15.73
C GLU A 80 8.19 -14.74 -16.90
N VAL A 81 8.06 -13.41 -16.93
CA VAL A 81 7.22 -12.71 -17.92
C VAL A 81 7.90 -12.67 -19.28
N SER A 82 7.17 -13.04 -20.33
CA SER A 82 7.66 -12.94 -21.71
C SER A 82 8.06 -11.50 -22.06
N THR A 83 9.24 -11.35 -22.68
CA THR A 83 9.76 -10.06 -23.15
C THR A 83 9.34 -9.73 -24.59
N GLU A 84 8.53 -10.59 -25.24
CA GLU A 84 8.04 -10.34 -26.61
C GLU A 84 7.05 -9.18 -26.67
N ARG A 85 6.38 -8.87 -25.56
CA ARG A 85 5.40 -7.79 -25.44
C ARG A 85 5.58 -7.06 -24.12
N ALA A 86 5.43 -5.74 -24.16
CA ALA A 86 5.38 -4.92 -22.96
C ALA A 86 4.04 -5.15 -22.23
N VAL A 87 4.04 -5.99 -21.20
CA VAL A 87 2.87 -6.34 -20.38
C VAL A 87 3.17 -6.13 -18.90
N PHE A 88 2.18 -6.38 -18.02
CA PHE A 88 2.39 -6.28 -16.57
C PHE A 88 3.57 -7.15 -16.11
N GLY A 89 4.45 -6.57 -15.30
CA GLY A 89 5.66 -7.19 -14.78
C GLY A 89 6.89 -7.05 -15.68
N THR A 90 6.73 -6.70 -16.96
CA THR A 90 7.84 -6.53 -17.90
C THR A 90 8.71 -5.32 -17.51
N VAL A 91 10.02 -5.49 -17.62
CA VAL A 91 11.01 -4.41 -17.51
C VAL A 91 11.29 -3.88 -18.92
N VAL A 92 11.19 -2.57 -19.09
CA VAL A 92 11.43 -1.88 -20.37
C VAL A 92 12.50 -0.82 -20.18
N THR A 93 13.46 -0.79 -21.10
CA THR A 93 14.49 0.27 -21.15
C THR A 93 14.15 1.20 -22.30
N LEU A 94 13.98 2.48 -21.98
CA LEU A 94 13.74 3.55 -22.93
C LEU A 94 15.04 4.32 -23.12
N MET A 95 15.37 4.62 -24.37
CA MET A 95 16.52 5.42 -24.74
C MET A 95 16.04 6.74 -25.32
N ASP A 96 16.49 7.84 -24.75
CA ASP A 96 16.25 9.18 -25.28
C ASP A 96 17.19 9.42 -26.47
N MET A 97 16.62 9.65 -27.65
CA MET A 97 17.39 9.77 -28.89
C MET A 97 18.15 11.09 -29.03
N ASP A 98 17.81 12.10 -28.23
CA ASP A 98 18.44 13.42 -28.27
C ASP A 98 19.60 13.52 -27.28
N THR A 99 19.50 12.83 -26.15
CA THR A 99 20.47 12.88 -25.03
C THR A 99 21.31 11.62 -24.85
N ASP A 100 20.96 10.52 -25.54
CA ASP A 100 21.59 9.20 -25.40
C ASP A 100 21.40 8.60 -23.99
N GLU A 101 20.49 9.15 -23.17
CA GLU A 101 20.21 8.67 -21.82
C GLU A 101 19.28 7.45 -21.84
N GLU A 102 19.61 6.44 -21.04
CA GLU A 102 18.79 5.25 -20.84
C GLU A 102 18.05 5.30 -19.50
N ILE A 103 16.74 5.03 -19.52
CA ILE A 103 15.91 4.92 -18.33
C ILE A 103 15.19 3.57 -18.35
N THR A 104 15.31 2.82 -17.26
CA THR A 104 14.66 1.52 -17.11
C THR A 104 13.42 1.65 -16.23
N TYR A 105 12.29 1.18 -16.72
CA TYR A 105 10.99 1.16 -16.05
C TYR A 105 10.50 -0.28 -15.86
N GLN A 106 9.70 -0.51 -14.82
CA GLN A 106 8.94 -1.75 -14.65
C GLN A 106 7.43 -1.46 -14.72
N LEU A 107 6.72 -2.20 -15.58
CA LEU A 107 5.30 -2.01 -15.80
C LEU A 107 4.49 -2.68 -14.68
N LEU A 108 4.15 -1.92 -13.64
CA LEU A 108 3.39 -2.41 -12.48
C LEU A 108 2.03 -1.71 -12.35
N GLY A 109 1.23 -2.21 -11.40
CA GLY A 109 -0.07 -1.63 -11.06
C GLY A 109 0.08 -0.30 -10.30
N PRO A 110 -0.97 0.52 -10.24
CA PRO A 110 -0.93 1.84 -9.59
C PRO A 110 -0.55 1.79 -8.10
N GLU A 111 -0.80 0.67 -7.43
CA GLU A 111 -0.44 0.45 -6.01
C GLU A 111 1.06 0.26 -5.78
N GLU A 112 1.78 -0.14 -6.82
CA GLU A 112 3.21 -0.46 -6.78
C GLU A 112 4.05 0.57 -7.53
N ALA A 113 3.40 1.45 -8.30
CA ALA A 113 4.04 2.50 -9.07
C ALA A 113 4.79 3.46 -8.14
N ASP A 114 6.10 3.57 -8.37
CA ASP A 114 6.96 4.55 -7.70
C ASP A 114 7.70 5.36 -8.76
N VAL A 115 7.08 6.47 -9.17
CA VAL A 115 7.60 7.37 -10.23
C VAL A 115 9.00 7.91 -9.90
N LYS A 116 9.41 7.89 -8.62
CA LYS A 116 10.74 8.34 -8.20
C LYS A 116 11.82 7.29 -8.45
N LYS A 117 11.46 6.03 -8.64
CA LYS A 117 12.41 4.94 -8.88
C LYS A 117 12.70 4.67 -10.36
N GLY A 118 12.07 5.42 -11.26
CA GLY A 118 11.99 5.06 -12.68
C GLY A 118 10.69 4.32 -12.88
#